data_AF-A0A0S7XTE9-F1
#
_entry.id   AF-A0A0S7XTE9-F1
#
_cell.length_a   1.000
_cell.length_b   1.000
_cell.length_c   1.000
_cell.angle_alpha   90.00
_cell.angle_beta   90.00
_cell.angle_gamma   90.00
#
_symmetry.space_group_name_H-M   'P 1'
#
loop_
_entity.id
_entity.type
_entity.pdbx_description
1 polymer ?
#
loop_
_entity_poly.entity_id
_entity_poly.type
_entity_poly.pdbx_seq_one_letter_code
_entity_poly.pdbx_strand_id
1 'polypeptide(L)'
;MRIHKLLKSKRTGSAIVLALLAVIILVIMGTGLLSLGLHGRMMASRTAAEISARCAADAGLAKALYEMNEKLKVRPWDENTLPYATNATLTNSDATFTYTITNNDYIYHVDVTGRGGRETKNISCTLALLGLFRNAVHAQDSLVLENGYLIDAYSSEQGP
;
A
#
# COMPACT_ATOMS: atom_id res chain seq x y z
N MET A 1 48.13 34.62 -68.00
CA MET A 1 48.59 33.76 -66.87
C MET A 1 47.35 33.30 -66.11
N ARG A 2 46.91 32.04 -66.34
CA ARG A 2 45.61 31.51 -65.87
C ARG A 2 45.74 30.86 -64.50
N ILE A 3 45.07 31.41 -63.49
CA ILE A 3 44.83 30.77 -62.19
C ILE A 3 43.53 29.97 -62.31
N HIS A 4 43.63 28.72 -62.76
CA HIS A 4 42.53 27.78 -62.65
C HIS A 4 43.03 26.50 -62.00
N LYS A 5 42.23 26.00 -61.05
CA LYS A 5 42.33 24.73 -60.33
C LYS A 5 43.13 24.74 -59.02
N LEU A 6 42.59 25.44 -58.04
CA LEU A 6 42.60 24.97 -56.67
C LEU A 6 41.15 24.98 -56.20
N LEU A 7 40.46 23.84 -56.28
CA LEU A 7 39.25 23.48 -55.52
C LEU A 7 38.53 22.32 -56.21
N LYS A 8 38.85 21.09 -55.80
CA LYS A 8 37.94 19.93 -55.61
C LYS A 8 38.75 18.64 -55.60
N SER A 9 39.42 18.38 -54.48
CA SER A 9 39.72 17.00 -54.10
C SER A 9 38.45 16.41 -53.47
N LYS A 10 37.62 15.79 -54.31
CA LYS A 10 36.32 15.22 -53.92
C LYS A 10 36.53 13.82 -53.35
N ARG A 11 36.80 13.70 -52.04
CA ARG A 11 36.78 12.41 -51.31
C ARG A 11 35.33 12.04 -50.93
N THR A 12 34.56 11.57 -51.90
CA THR A 12 33.15 11.12 -51.70
C THR A 12 33.00 9.92 -50.77
N GLY A 13 34.03 9.07 -50.62
CA GLY A 13 33.98 7.92 -49.72
C GLY A 13 33.97 8.29 -48.24
N SER A 14 34.63 9.40 -47.86
CA SER A 14 34.76 9.81 -46.45
C SER A 14 33.43 10.29 -45.85
N ALA A 15 32.59 10.96 -46.64
CA ALA A 15 31.30 11.48 -46.18
C ALA A 15 30.27 10.37 -45.96
N ILE A 16 30.30 9.33 -46.79
CA ILE A 16 29.41 8.16 -46.67
C ILE A 16 29.72 7.39 -45.37
N VAL A 17 31.00 7.17 -45.07
CA VAL A 17 31.41 6.50 -43.82
C VAL A 17 30.99 7.32 -42.60
N LEU A 18 31.15 8.65 -42.63
CA LEU A 18 30.74 9.53 -41.54
C LEU A 18 29.22 9.49 -41.31
N ALA A 19 28.43 9.51 -42.39
CA ALA A 19 26.98 9.42 -42.31
C ALA A 19 26.52 8.07 -41.74
N LEU A 20 27.17 6.97 -42.14
CA LEU A 20 26.86 5.63 -41.65
C LEU A 20 27.18 5.51 -40.15
N LEU A 21 28.29 6.11 -39.70
CA LEU A 21 28.67 6.18 -38.29
C LEU A 21 27.65 6.99 -37.47
N ALA A 22 27.18 8.13 -37.99
CA ALA A 22 26.14 8.93 -37.36
C ALA A 22 24.81 8.17 -37.25
N VAL A 23 24.42 7.41 -38.28
CA VAL A 23 23.22 6.57 -38.25
C VAL A 23 23.36 5.47 -37.19
N ILE A 24 24.50 4.81 -37.09
CA ILE A 24 24.75 3.79 -36.06
C ILE A 24 24.61 4.39 -34.66
N ILE A 25 25.20 5.58 -34.42
CA ILE A 25 25.10 6.26 -33.12
C ILE A 25 23.64 6.61 -32.80
N LEU A 26 22.88 7.12 -33.78
CA LEU A 26 21.46 7.43 -33.62
C LEU A 26 20.62 6.18 -33.29
N VAL A 27 20.90 5.05 -33.92
CA VAL A 27 20.22 3.78 -33.63
C VAL A 27 20.54 3.29 -32.22
N ILE A 28 21.81 3.35 -31.80
CA ILE A 28 22.22 2.95 -30.44
C ILE A 28 21.56 3.86 -29.39
N MET A 29 21.55 5.17 -29.61
CA MET A 29 20.88 6.12 -28.70
C MET A 29 19.36 5.93 -28.67
N GLY A 30 18.73 5.74 -29.83
CA GLY A 30 17.29 5.53 -29.94
C GLY A 30 16.82 4.25 -29.24
N THR A 31 17.53 3.15 -29.44
CA THR A 31 17.25 1.88 -28.76
C THR A 31 17.49 1.98 -27.25
N GLY A 32 18.55 2.68 -26.82
CA GLY A 32 18.83 2.94 -25.41
C GLY A 32 17.72 3.72 -24.71
N LEU A 33 17.26 4.83 -25.30
CA LEU A 33 16.16 5.64 -24.77
C LEU A 33 14.84 4.86 -24.71
N LEU A 34 14.53 4.07 -25.74
CA LEU A 34 13.32 3.24 -25.76
C LEU A 34 13.35 2.19 -24.64
N SER A 35 14.49 1.53 -24.44
CA SER A 35 14.69 0.54 -23.38
C SER A 35 14.49 1.15 -21.98
N LEU A 36 15.09 2.32 -21.73
CA LEU A 36 14.92 3.04 -20.46
C LEU A 36 13.46 3.43 -20.22
N GLY A 37 12.75 3.90 -21.26
CA GLY A 37 11.33 4.24 -21.16
C GLY A 37 10.45 3.02 -20.84
N LEU A 38 10.70 1.88 -21.49
CA LEU A 38 9.98 0.63 -21.21
C LEU A 38 10.23 0.14 -19.78
N HIS A 39 11.48 0.18 -19.33
CA HIS A 39 11.83 -0.23 -17.98
C HIS A 39 11.19 0.68 -16.93
N GLY A 40 11.21 2.00 -17.15
CA GLY A 40 10.57 2.98 -16.28
C GLY A 40 9.05 2.75 -16.16
N ARG A 41 8.37 2.49 -17.27
CA ARG A 41 6.93 2.17 -17.27
C ARG A 41 6.60 0.89 -16.51
N MET A 42 7.43 -0.15 -16.69
CA MET A 42 7.24 -1.42 -16.00
C MET A 42 7.39 -1.26 -14.47
N MET A 43 8.42 -0.53 -14.04
CA MET A 43 8.63 -0.23 -12.63
C MET A 43 7.49 0.62 -12.05
N ALA A 44 7.08 1.68 -12.76
CA ALA A 44 5.97 2.53 -12.33
C ALA A 44 4.66 1.74 -12.19
N SER A 45 4.34 0.87 -13.15
CA SER A 45 3.15 0.02 -13.07
C SER A 45 3.19 -0.94 -11.89
N ARG A 46 4.38 -1.50 -11.59
CA ARG A 46 4.57 -2.40 -10.45
C ARG A 46 4.41 -1.66 -9.13
N THR A 47 5.03 -0.49 -8.98
CA THR A 47 4.88 0.35 -7.78
C THR A 47 3.43 0.79 -7.58
N ALA A 48 2.72 1.15 -8.66
CA ALA A 48 1.30 1.52 -8.57
C ALA A 48 0.43 0.34 -8.11
N ALA A 49 0.66 -0.86 -8.65
CA ALA A 49 -0.02 -2.08 -8.24
C ALA A 49 0.28 -2.44 -6.78
N GLU A 50 1.53 -2.26 -6.34
CA GLU A 50 1.96 -2.48 -4.96
C GLU A 50 1.25 -1.56 -3.97
N ILE A 51 1.18 -0.26 -4.28
CA ILE A 51 0.47 0.73 -3.49
C ILE A 51 -1.03 0.39 -3.43
N SER A 52 -1.63 0.06 -4.58
CA SER A 52 -3.03 -0.34 -4.67
C SER A 52 -3.33 -1.58 -3.79
N ALA A 53 -2.48 -2.61 -3.84
CA ALA A 53 -2.61 -3.79 -3.00
C ALA A 53 -2.53 -3.45 -1.50
N ARG A 54 -1.64 -2.53 -1.11
CA ARG A 54 -1.53 -2.06 0.28
C ARG A 54 -2.76 -1.29 0.73
N CYS A 55 -3.23 -0.34 -0.08
CA CYS A 55 -4.45 0.41 0.23
C CYS A 55 -5.67 -0.50 0.32
N ALA A 56 -5.75 -1.55 -0.51
CA ALA A 56 -6.80 -2.56 -0.42
C ALA A 56 -6.74 -3.34 0.89
N ALA A 57 -5.53 -3.70 1.35
CA ALA A 57 -5.35 -4.35 2.64
C ALA A 57 -5.74 -3.42 3.81
N ASP A 58 -5.34 -2.15 3.78
CA ASP A 58 -5.70 -1.17 4.80
C ASP A 58 -7.23 -0.95 4.86
N ALA A 59 -7.90 -0.90 3.71
CA ALA A 59 -9.36 -0.82 3.65
C ALA A 59 -10.05 -2.09 4.17
N GLY A 60 -9.51 -3.26 3.87
CA GLY A 60 -9.98 -4.52 4.41
C GLY A 60 -9.85 -4.58 5.93
N LEU A 61 -8.74 -4.06 6.47
CA LEU A 61 -8.53 -3.94 7.91
C LEU A 61 -9.55 -3.00 8.56
N ALA A 62 -9.77 -1.82 7.97
CA ALA A 62 -10.78 -0.88 8.46
C ALA A 62 -12.19 -1.49 8.45
N LYS A 63 -12.52 -2.26 7.41
CA LYS A 63 -13.80 -2.97 7.33
C LYS A 63 -13.93 -4.08 8.39
N ALA A 64 -12.88 -4.87 8.59
CA ALA A 64 -12.83 -5.90 9.63
C ALA A 64 -13.07 -5.29 11.03
N LEU A 65 -12.43 -4.16 11.33
CA LEU A 65 -12.62 -3.42 12.58
C LEU A 65 -14.05 -2.88 12.71
N TYR A 66 -14.60 -2.31 11.64
CA TYR A 66 -15.98 -1.81 11.62
C TYR A 66 -16.98 -2.94 11.90
N GLU A 67 -16.86 -4.07 11.22
CA GLU A 67 -17.78 -5.20 11.41
C GLU A 67 -17.64 -5.84 12.80
N MET A 68 -16.43 -5.91 13.35
CA MET A 68 -16.21 -6.29 14.75
C MET A 68 -16.94 -5.34 15.71
N ASN A 69 -16.85 -4.03 15.49
CA ASN A 69 -17.55 -3.03 16.30
C ASN A 69 -19.08 -3.10 16.16
N GLU A 70 -19.60 -3.37 14.97
CA GLU A 70 -21.04 -3.57 14.77
C GLU A 70 -21.52 -4.83 15.50
N LYS A 71 -20.74 -5.92 15.48
CA LYS A 71 -21.09 -7.12 16.25
C LYS A 71 -21.13 -6.87 17.76
N LEU A 72 -20.28 -5.98 18.28
CA LEU A 72 -20.26 -5.65 19.70
C LEU A 72 -21.54 -4.97 20.19
N LYS A 73 -22.33 -4.40 19.29
CA LYS A 73 -23.62 -3.79 19.63
C LYS A 73 -24.70 -4.84 19.90
N VAL A 74 -24.56 -6.05 19.36
CA VAL A 74 -25.53 -7.14 19.54
C VAL A 74 -25.23 -7.87 20.85
N ARG A 75 -26.27 -8.03 21.69
CA ARG A 75 -26.17 -8.76 22.97
C ARG A 75 -27.08 -9.98 22.95
N PRO A 76 -26.62 -11.15 23.45
CA PRO A 76 -25.26 -11.43 23.96
C PRO A 76 -24.20 -11.46 22.85
N TRP A 77 -22.95 -11.20 23.21
CA TRP A 77 -21.80 -11.32 22.30
C TRP A 77 -21.63 -12.78 21.91
N ASP A 78 -21.59 -13.07 20.60
CA ASP A 78 -21.39 -14.41 20.05
C ASP A 78 -20.00 -14.52 19.41
N GLU A 79 -19.13 -15.28 20.06
CA GLU A 79 -17.76 -15.53 19.59
C GLU A 79 -17.68 -16.56 18.46
N ASN A 80 -18.75 -17.33 18.23
CA ASN A 80 -18.74 -18.40 17.23
C ASN A 80 -18.85 -17.88 15.80
N THR A 81 -19.40 -16.67 15.63
CA THR A 81 -19.52 -16.05 14.32
C THR A 81 -18.57 -14.86 14.25
N LEU A 82 -17.34 -15.06 13.75
CA LEU A 82 -16.45 -13.93 13.48
C LEU A 82 -16.68 -13.38 12.07
N PRO A 83 -16.60 -12.05 11.86
CA PRO A 83 -16.67 -11.47 10.53
C PRO A 83 -15.53 -11.98 9.66
N TYR A 84 -15.82 -12.20 8.38
CA TYR A 84 -14.83 -12.51 7.36
C TYR A 84 -15.30 -11.96 6.02
N ALA A 85 -14.36 -11.65 5.15
CA ALA A 85 -14.68 -11.32 3.77
C ALA A 85 -13.72 -12.02 2.82
N THR A 86 -14.22 -12.43 1.67
CA THR A 86 -13.43 -13.11 0.63
C THR A 86 -13.61 -12.39 -0.69
N ASN A 87 -12.50 -11.95 -1.29
CA ASN A 87 -12.45 -11.25 -2.58
C ASN A 87 -13.44 -10.07 -2.68
N ALA A 88 -13.59 -9.31 -1.60
CA ALA A 88 -14.43 -8.13 -1.58
C ALA A 88 -13.79 -7.01 -2.42
N THR A 89 -14.57 -6.39 -3.30
CA THR A 89 -14.12 -5.29 -4.16
C THR A 89 -14.21 -3.96 -3.42
N LEU A 90 -13.25 -3.07 -3.65
CA LEU A 90 -13.37 -1.68 -3.25
C LEU A 90 -14.25 -0.89 -4.24
N THR A 91 -15.06 0.03 -3.73
CA THR A 91 -15.86 0.92 -4.57
C THR A 91 -14.94 1.78 -5.45
N ASN A 92 -15.24 1.86 -6.74
CA ASN A 92 -14.46 2.61 -7.74
C ASN A 92 -13.00 2.16 -7.90
N SER A 93 -12.67 0.91 -7.54
CA SER A 93 -11.35 0.32 -7.75
C SER A 93 -11.47 -1.13 -8.21
N ASP A 94 -10.50 -1.56 -9.01
CA ASP A 94 -10.30 -2.96 -9.42
C ASP A 94 -9.56 -3.79 -8.36
N ALA A 95 -9.15 -3.16 -7.26
CA ALA A 95 -8.50 -3.83 -6.16
C ALA A 95 -9.51 -4.60 -5.29
N THR A 96 -9.04 -5.70 -4.73
CA THR A 96 -9.85 -6.59 -3.88
C THR A 96 -9.14 -6.87 -2.57
N PHE A 97 -9.90 -7.16 -1.52
CA PHE A 97 -9.35 -7.62 -0.25
C PHE A 97 -10.08 -8.84 0.27
N THR A 98 -9.35 -9.62 1.06
CA THR A 98 -9.84 -10.77 1.82
C THR A 98 -9.35 -10.57 3.24
N TYR A 99 -10.21 -10.79 4.23
CA TYR A 99 -9.77 -10.78 5.62
C TYR A 99 -10.40 -11.93 6.40
N THR A 100 -9.65 -12.39 7.40
CA THR A 100 -10.05 -13.43 8.34
C THR A 100 -9.73 -12.99 9.74
N ILE A 101 -10.64 -13.25 10.67
CA ILE A 101 -10.46 -12.95 12.09
C ILE A 101 -10.43 -14.27 12.85
N THR A 102 -9.39 -14.47 13.66
CA THR A 102 -9.25 -15.62 14.55
C THR A 102 -9.21 -15.15 16.00
N ASN A 103 -9.89 -15.86 16.90
CA ASN A 103 -9.88 -15.58 18.33
C ASN A 103 -8.90 -16.53 19.02
N ASN A 104 -8.01 -15.97 19.85
CA ASN A 104 -7.15 -16.69 20.76
C ASN A 104 -7.24 -16.03 22.14
N ASP A 105 -8.09 -16.57 23.01
CA ASP A 105 -8.24 -16.13 24.41
C ASP A 105 -8.52 -14.61 24.55
N TYR A 106 -9.60 -14.15 23.91
CA TYR A 106 -10.06 -12.74 23.89
C TYR A 106 -9.13 -11.76 23.14
N ILE A 107 -8.10 -12.29 22.48
CA ILE A 107 -7.23 -11.58 21.55
C ILE A 107 -7.62 -12.00 20.13
N TYR A 108 -7.98 -11.02 19.30
CA TYR A 108 -8.47 -11.24 17.94
C TYR A 108 -7.36 -10.93 16.95
N HIS A 109 -6.85 -11.95 16.26
CA HIS A 109 -5.90 -11.77 15.17
C HIS A 109 -6.65 -11.56 13.86
N VAL A 110 -6.39 -10.44 13.21
CA VAL A 110 -6.97 -10.09 11.92
C VAL A 110 -5.87 -10.19 10.87
N ASP A 111 -6.04 -11.11 9.93
CA ASP A 111 -5.19 -11.24 8.76
C ASP A 111 -5.93 -10.70 7.55
N VAL A 112 -5.30 -9.76 6.85
CA VAL A 112 -5.87 -9.10 5.67
C VAL A 112 -4.92 -9.26 4.50
N THR A 113 -5.46 -9.70 3.37
CA THR A 113 -4.77 -9.82 2.09
C THR A 113 -5.42 -8.86 1.10
N GLY A 114 -4.71 -7.81 0.70
CA GLY A 114 -5.10 -6.88 -0.36
C GLY A 114 -4.42 -7.23 -1.67
N ARG A 115 -5.15 -7.08 -2.78
CA ARG A 115 -4.68 -7.39 -4.13
C ARG A 115 -4.95 -6.22 -5.07
N GLY A 116 -3.90 -5.77 -5.76
CA GLY A 116 -3.95 -4.72 -6.78
C GLY A 116 -3.25 -5.23 -8.03
N GLY A 117 -4.02 -5.50 -9.10
CA GLY A 117 -3.50 -6.13 -10.31
C GLY A 117 -2.79 -7.48 -10.05
N ARG A 118 -1.47 -7.51 -10.28
CA ARG A 118 -0.62 -8.71 -10.07
C ARG A 118 0.07 -8.74 -8.70
N GLU A 119 0.00 -7.64 -7.94
CA GLU A 119 0.66 -7.52 -6.65
C GLU A 119 -0.31 -7.87 -5.52
N THR A 120 0.23 -8.42 -4.43
CA THR A 120 -0.53 -8.82 -3.25
C THR A 120 0.21 -8.35 -2.00
N LYS A 121 -0.52 -7.85 -1.01
CA LYS A 121 0.01 -7.39 0.27
C LYS A 121 -0.78 -7.97 1.42
N ASN A 122 -0.05 -8.52 2.37
CA ASN A 122 -0.60 -9.11 3.58
C ASN A 122 -0.28 -8.19 4.75
N ILE A 123 -1.30 -7.90 5.56
CA ILE A 123 -1.21 -7.10 6.78
C ILE A 123 -1.87 -7.92 7.87
N SER A 124 -1.21 -8.04 9.00
CA SER A 124 -1.77 -8.64 10.20
C SER A 124 -1.87 -7.60 11.30
N CYS A 125 -2.95 -7.67 12.08
CA CYS A 125 -3.07 -6.88 13.29
C CYS A 125 -3.69 -7.73 14.40
N THR A 126 -3.55 -7.23 15.62
CA THR A 126 -4.15 -7.83 16.80
C THR A 126 -5.10 -6.81 17.41
N LEU A 127 -6.36 -7.21 17.58
CA LEU A 127 -7.39 -6.44 18.24
C LEU A 127 -7.66 -7.06 19.61
N ALA A 128 -7.95 -6.21 20.59
CA ALA A 128 -8.39 -6.63 21.92
C ALA A 128 -9.71 -5.93 22.23
N LEU A 129 -10.63 -6.65 22.87
CA LEU A 129 -11.85 -6.04 23.38
C LEU A 129 -11.52 -5.14 24.56
N LEU A 130 -11.83 -3.85 24.42
CA LEU A 130 -11.67 -2.90 25.51
C LEU A 130 -13.03 -2.66 26.16
N GLY A 131 -13.14 -3.06 27.43
CA GLY A 131 -14.28 -2.69 28.26
C GLY A 131 -14.26 -1.22 28.64
N LEU A 132 -15.42 -0.70 29.05
CA LEU A 132 -15.61 0.70 29.49
C LEU A 132 -14.70 1.12 30.66
N PHE A 133 -14.12 0.16 31.40
CA PHE A 133 -13.38 0.41 32.63
C PHE A 133 -11.87 0.17 32.53
N ARG A 134 -11.29 0.14 31.32
CA ARG A 134 -9.85 -0.11 31.19
C ARG A 134 -8.98 1.02 31.78
N ASN A 135 -9.47 2.26 31.72
CA ASN A 135 -8.73 3.46 32.12
C ASN A 135 -9.49 4.33 33.15
N ALA A 136 -10.55 3.81 33.78
CA ALA A 136 -11.33 4.55 34.76
C ALA A 136 -11.59 3.66 35.98
N VAL A 137 -11.34 4.19 37.17
CA VAL A 137 -11.63 3.49 38.42
C VAL A 137 -13.14 3.27 38.53
N HIS A 138 -13.56 2.01 38.63
CA HIS A 138 -14.95 1.64 38.87
C HIS A 138 -15.07 1.04 40.28
N ALA A 139 -15.80 1.74 41.16
CA ALA A 139 -16.08 1.26 42.51
C ALA A 139 -17.60 1.19 42.72
N GLN A 140 -18.08 0.06 43.25
CA GLN A 140 -19.51 -0.19 43.44
C GLN A 140 -20.04 0.37 44.76
N ASP A 141 -19.24 0.35 45.84
CA ASP A 141 -19.65 0.80 47.18
C ASP A 141 -18.81 1.97 47.72
N SER A 142 -17.48 1.83 47.76
CA SER A 142 -16.60 2.95 48.12
C SER A 142 -15.22 2.81 47.48
N LEU A 143 -14.65 3.95 47.10
CA LEU A 143 -13.27 4.08 46.67
C LEU A 143 -12.55 4.96 47.68
N VAL A 144 -11.65 4.38 48.47
CA VAL A 144 -10.80 5.13 49.40
C VAL A 144 -9.44 5.32 48.74
N LEU A 145 -9.09 6.56 48.43
CA LEU A 145 -7.79 6.96 47.90
C LEU A 145 -7.03 7.67 49.01
N GLU A 146 -5.87 7.16 49.40
CA GLU A 146 -4.99 7.85 50.36
C GLU A 146 -4.18 8.96 49.67
N ASN A 147 -3.42 9.73 50.46
CA ASN A 147 -2.61 10.81 49.90
C ASN A 147 -1.45 10.23 49.06
N GLY A 148 -1.33 10.67 47.80
CA GLY A 148 -0.25 10.26 46.88
C GLY A 148 -0.66 9.40 45.68
N TYR A 149 -1.95 9.08 45.52
CA TYR A 149 -2.42 8.38 44.32
C TYR A 149 -2.61 9.34 43.13
N LEU A 150 -2.00 9.00 41.99
CA LEU A 150 -2.27 9.63 40.70
C LEU A 150 -3.20 8.71 39.89
N ILE A 151 -4.40 9.19 39.61
CA ILE A 151 -5.33 8.53 38.69
C ILE A 151 -5.21 9.24 37.36
N ASP A 152 -4.72 8.53 36.36
CA ASP A 152 -4.69 8.98 34.98
C ASP A 152 -5.84 8.32 34.22
N ALA A 153 -6.66 9.13 33.56
CA ALA A 153 -7.82 8.69 32.82
C ALA A 153 -7.88 9.41 31.48
N TYR A 154 -8.20 8.67 30.42
CA TYR A 154 -8.32 9.22 29.07
C TYR A 154 -9.78 9.49 28.73
N SER A 155 -10.11 10.69 28.25
CA SER A 155 -11.46 11.00 27.76
C SER A 155 -11.71 10.29 26.42
N SER A 156 -12.77 9.48 26.34
CA SER A 156 -13.13 8.77 25.10
C SER A 156 -13.50 9.70 23.93
N GLU A 157 -13.73 10.99 24.19
CA GLU A 157 -14.02 11.99 23.16
C GLU A 157 -12.77 12.50 22.45
N GLN A 158 -11.58 12.36 23.06
CA GLN A 158 -10.36 12.97 22.51
C GLN A 158 -9.50 11.98 21.72
N GLY A 159 -9.62 10.67 21.96
CA GLY A 159 -8.78 9.64 21.30
C GLY A 159 -7.28 9.82 21.59
N PRO A 160 -6.43 8.77 21.56
CA PRO A 160 -5.02 8.89 21.95
C PRO A 160 -4.28 10.05 21.28
#